data_AF-A0A4S5D6I2-F1
#
_entry.id   AF-A0A4S5D6I2-F1
#
_cell.length_a   1.000
_cell.length_b   1.000
_cell.length_c   1.000
_cell.angle_alpha   90.00
_cell.angle_beta   90.00
_cell.angle_gamma   90.00
#
_symmetry.space_group_name_H-M   'P 1'
#
loop_
_entity.id
_entity.type
_entity.pdbx_description
1 polymer ?
#
loop_
_entity_poly.entity_id
_entity_poly.type
_entity_poly.pdbx_seq_one_letter_code
_entity_poly.pdbx_strand_id
1 'polypeptide(L)'
;MANIQHTIPRRLKMADRAQQLLDLHFPGIPEIWLWHPHRNVGFVTIPRTLPIAMQAVDAQSKRQPAGQTLFCLWARAWNYPVLSIADPLTLAAEVGFTGECAVDTWRRRMSRLRDLNFIRAKPGPSGQFHHVLLLNPNAAMEWMRSNGLVQDELYVRFVECLADIGALDETEPIRQLGAQQPVPMACNSQTKSGQAR
;
A
#
# COMPACT_ATOMS: atom_id res chain seq x y z
N MET A 1 33.61 -47.08 0.97
CA MET A 1 32.97 -46.09 0.08
C MET A 1 32.55 -44.91 0.94
N ALA A 2 33.21 -43.76 0.83
CA ALA A 2 32.91 -42.58 1.65
C ALA A 2 31.74 -41.81 1.04
N ASN A 3 30.66 -41.66 1.81
CA ASN A 3 29.46 -40.94 1.39
C ASN A 3 29.71 -39.43 1.53
N ILE A 4 30.02 -38.77 0.42
CA ILE A 4 30.18 -37.30 0.39
C ILE A 4 28.77 -36.72 0.37
N GLN A 5 28.29 -36.33 1.56
CA GLN A 5 27.09 -35.50 1.67
C GLN A 5 27.41 -34.15 1.04
N HIS A 6 26.80 -33.86 -0.11
CA HIS A 6 26.86 -32.55 -0.72
C HIS A 6 26.10 -31.55 0.17
N THR A 7 26.85 -30.79 0.97
CA THR A 7 26.31 -29.67 1.75
C THR A 7 25.86 -28.60 0.76
N ILE A 8 24.56 -28.54 0.46
CA ILE A 8 23.98 -27.48 -0.37
C ILE A 8 24.30 -26.15 0.33
N PRO A 9 25.02 -25.21 -0.31
CA PRO A 9 25.37 -23.95 0.33
C PRO A 9 24.09 -23.21 0.71
N ARG A 10 23.94 -22.92 2.00
CA ARG A 10 22.79 -22.19 2.54
C ARG A 10 22.71 -20.84 1.84
N ARG A 11 21.65 -20.60 1.08
CA ARG A 11 21.38 -19.29 0.46
C ARG A 11 21.42 -18.23 1.57
N LEU A 12 22.33 -17.28 1.45
CA LEU A 12 22.42 -16.12 2.35
C LEU A 12 21.06 -15.44 2.41
N LYS A 13 20.66 -14.95 3.59
CA LYS A 13 19.44 -14.15 3.71
C LYS A 13 19.65 -12.89 2.87
N MET A 14 18.57 -12.35 2.29
CA MET A 14 18.69 -11.18 1.39
C MET A 14 19.39 -9.99 2.04
N ALA A 15 19.18 -9.77 3.34
CA ALA A 15 19.86 -8.73 4.11
C ALA A 15 21.38 -8.96 4.18
N ASP A 16 21.82 -10.19 4.43
CA ASP A 16 23.25 -10.54 4.47
C ASP A 16 23.92 -10.29 3.11
N ARG A 17 23.21 -10.63 2.02
CA ARG A 17 23.68 -10.34 0.66
C ARG A 17 23.77 -8.84 0.39
N ALA A 18 22.80 -8.06 0.84
CA ALA A 18 22.81 -6.60 0.70
C ALA A 18 23.98 -5.98 1.50
N GLN A 19 24.25 -6.47 2.70
CA GLN A 19 25.40 -6.03 3.50
C GLN A 19 26.72 -6.33 2.79
N GLN A 20 26.90 -7.52 2.22
CA GLN A 20 28.11 -7.85 1.44
C GLN A 20 28.30 -6.93 0.23
N LEU A 21 27.22 -6.57 -0.46
CA LEU A 21 27.27 -5.60 -1.56
C LEU A 21 27.63 -4.20 -1.07
N LEU A 22 27.12 -3.78 0.10
CA LEU A 22 27.48 -2.52 0.72
C LEU A 22 28.99 -2.47 1.01
N ASP A 23 29.51 -3.51 1.68
CA ASP A 23 30.92 -3.59 2.08
C ASP A 23 31.86 -3.65 0.85
N LEU A 24 31.44 -4.36 -0.21
CA LEU A 24 32.23 -4.51 -1.43
C LEU A 24 32.24 -3.26 -2.31
N HIS A 25 31.07 -2.67 -2.55
CA HIS A 25 30.92 -1.59 -3.54
C HIS A 25 31.03 -0.20 -2.94
N PHE A 26 30.78 -0.04 -1.63
CA PHE A 26 30.76 1.26 -0.95
C PHE A 26 31.63 1.24 0.32
N PRO A 27 32.92 0.87 0.22
CA PRO A 27 33.79 0.77 1.38
C PRO A 27 34.01 2.14 2.03
N GLY A 28 34.02 2.15 3.37
CA GLY A 28 34.34 3.35 4.16
C GLY A 28 33.23 4.38 4.26
N ILE A 29 32.00 4.07 3.83
CA ILE A 29 30.86 4.98 4.00
C ILE A 29 30.56 5.16 5.50
N PRO A 30 30.50 6.41 6.01
CA PRO A 30 30.19 6.63 7.43
C PRO A 30 28.77 6.19 7.77
N GLU A 31 28.62 5.49 8.90
CA GLU A 31 27.36 4.92 9.38
C GLU A 31 26.21 5.93 9.46
N ILE A 32 26.50 7.21 9.74
CA ILE A 32 25.48 8.27 9.84
C ILE A 32 24.71 8.50 8.53
N TRP A 33 25.29 8.11 7.39
CA TRP A 33 24.64 8.20 6.07
C TRP A 33 23.79 6.97 5.74
N LEU A 34 23.85 5.92 6.56
CA LEU A 34 23.13 4.68 6.36
C LEU A 34 21.86 4.65 7.21
N TRP A 35 20.79 4.09 6.64
CA TRP A 35 19.56 3.85 7.37
C TRP A 35 19.48 2.40 7.84
N HIS A 36 19.38 2.20 9.15
CA HIS A 36 19.27 0.90 9.78
C HIS A 36 17.99 0.80 10.61
N PRO A 37 17.08 -0.15 10.31
CA PRO A 37 15.82 -0.33 11.06
C PRO A 37 15.99 -0.56 12.58
N HIS A 38 17.16 -1.03 13.02
CA HIS A 38 17.46 -1.23 14.44
C HIS A 38 18.03 0.00 15.15
N ARG A 39 18.45 1.03 14.41
CA ARG A 39 19.09 2.25 14.95
C ARG A 39 18.24 3.50 14.70
N ASN A 40 17.61 3.58 13.53
CA ASN A 40 16.75 4.69 13.16
C ASN A 40 15.30 4.39 13.55
N VAL A 41 14.61 5.41 14.06
CA VAL A 41 13.20 5.36 14.46
C VAL A 41 12.31 6.00 13.40
N GLY A 42 11.00 5.78 13.48
CA GLY A 42 10.06 6.42 12.54
C GLY A 42 9.97 5.73 11.18
N PHE A 43 10.07 4.39 11.14
CA PHE A 43 9.92 3.60 9.93
C PHE A 43 8.75 2.61 10.04
N VAL A 44 8.31 2.13 8.88
CA VAL A 44 7.25 1.13 8.74
C VAL A 44 7.69 0.06 7.74
N THR A 45 7.20 -1.17 7.92
CA THR A 45 7.34 -2.23 6.93
C THR A 45 6.21 -2.13 5.91
N ILE A 46 6.56 -1.99 4.63
CA ILE A 46 5.60 -1.77 3.54
C ILE A 46 5.59 -3.00 2.61
N PRO A 47 4.42 -3.43 2.09
CA PRO A 47 4.35 -4.51 1.10
C PRO A 47 5.19 -4.22 -0.15
N ARG A 48 6.01 -5.17 -0.60
CA ARG A 48 6.87 -5.03 -1.79
C ARG A 48 6.09 -4.85 -3.10
N THR A 49 4.83 -5.28 -3.12
CA THR A 49 3.90 -5.11 -4.24
C THR A 49 3.26 -3.72 -4.31
N LEU A 50 3.37 -2.91 -3.24
CA LEU A 50 2.74 -1.59 -3.16
C LEU A 50 3.12 -0.67 -4.33
N PRO A 51 4.38 -0.60 -4.81
CA PRO A 51 4.74 0.25 -5.95
C PRO A 51 4.00 -0.12 -7.25
N ILE A 52 3.66 -1.39 -7.45
CA ILE A 52 2.88 -1.84 -8.62
C ILE A 52 1.40 -1.52 -8.40
N ALA A 53 0.90 -1.70 -7.19
CA ALA A 53 -0.46 -1.30 -6.83
C ALA A 53 -0.69 0.22 -6.99
N MET A 54 0.30 1.04 -6.65
CA MET A 54 0.28 2.49 -6.88
C MET A 54 0.18 2.84 -8.37
N GLN A 55 0.91 2.11 -9.23
CA GLN A 55 0.78 2.28 -10.69
C GLN A 55 -0.64 1.95 -11.17
N ALA A 56 -1.27 0.90 -10.62
CA ALA A 56 -2.65 0.56 -10.98
C ALA A 56 -3.65 1.63 -10.53
N VAL A 57 -3.45 2.19 -9.33
CA VAL A 57 -4.21 3.35 -8.85
C VAL A 57 -4.07 4.53 -9.79
N ASP A 58 -2.84 4.87 -10.19
CA ASP A 58 -2.57 6.04 -11.03
C ASP A 58 -3.12 5.87 -12.44
N ALA A 59 -3.00 4.68 -13.03
CA ALA A 59 -3.60 4.33 -14.31
C ALA A 59 -5.12 4.55 -14.30
N GLN A 60 -5.78 4.29 -13.17
CA GLN A 60 -7.21 4.52 -13.03
C GLN A 60 -7.57 5.95 -12.61
N SER A 61 -6.62 6.79 -12.26
CA SER A 61 -6.92 8.11 -11.70
C SER A 61 -6.80 9.26 -12.71
N LYS A 62 -6.87 9.00 -14.02
CA LYS A 62 -6.98 9.98 -15.15
C LYS A 62 -6.52 11.42 -14.82
N ARG A 63 -5.22 11.70 -14.95
CA ARG A 63 -4.55 13.01 -14.67
C ARG A 63 -4.62 13.48 -13.21
N GLN A 64 -5.07 12.63 -12.30
CA GLN A 64 -5.23 12.90 -10.88
C GLN A 64 -4.61 11.76 -10.05
N PRO A 65 -3.31 11.45 -10.22
CA PRO A 65 -2.66 10.32 -9.58
C PRO A 65 -2.84 10.33 -8.06
N ALA A 66 -3.14 9.16 -7.49
CA ALA A 66 -3.44 8.94 -6.08
C ALA A 66 -2.49 7.93 -5.41
N GLY A 67 -1.58 7.31 -6.17
CA GLY A 67 -0.58 6.37 -5.68
C GLY A 67 0.32 6.98 -4.60
N GLN A 68 0.79 8.21 -4.80
CA GLN A 68 1.59 8.90 -3.78
C GLN A 68 0.80 9.16 -2.49
N THR A 69 -0.50 9.47 -2.59
CA THR A 69 -1.38 9.59 -1.43
C THR A 69 -1.48 8.25 -0.69
N LEU A 70 -1.63 7.14 -1.41
CA LEU A 70 -1.64 5.80 -0.81
C LEU A 70 -0.33 5.50 -0.08
N PHE A 71 0.82 5.80 -0.71
CA PHE A 71 2.13 5.61 -0.09
C PHE A 71 2.29 6.40 1.20
N CYS A 72 1.91 7.68 1.21
CA CYS A 72 1.95 8.53 2.41
C CYS A 72 1.12 7.92 3.56
N LEU A 73 -0.07 7.40 3.27
CA LEU A 73 -0.87 6.71 4.29
C LEU A 73 -0.15 5.47 4.87
N TRP A 74 0.46 4.64 4.01
CA TRP A 74 1.24 3.49 4.47
C TRP A 74 2.46 3.90 5.28
N ALA A 75 3.18 4.94 4.85
CA ALA A 75 4.33 5.49 5.57
C ALA A 75 3.96 5.99 6.98
N ARG A 76 2.73 6.49 7.16
CA ARG A 76 2.20 6.99 8.43
C ARG A 76 1.58 5.91 9.32
N ALA A 77 1.32 4.72 8.76
CA ALA A 77 0.72 3.62 9.50
C ALA A 77 1.81 2.90 10.31
N TRP A 78 1.75 2.96 11.64
CA TRP A 78 2.78 2.39 12.52
C TRP A 78 2.73 0.85 12.58
N ASN A 79 3.01 0.17 11.45
CA ASN A 79 2.86 -1.28 11.25
C ASN A 79 1.45 -1.84 11.59
N TYR A 80 0.44 -0.97 11.63
CA TYR A 80 -0.95 -1.33 11.88
C TYR A 80 -1.83 -0.72 10.78
N PRO A 81 -2.77 -1.45 10.19
CA PRO A 81 -3.51 -0.99 9.01
C PRO A 81 -4.60 0.03 9.34
N VAL A 82 -4.49 0.81 10.42
CA VAL A 82 -5.48 1.81 10.82
C VAL A 82 -4.80 3.13 11.19
N LEU A 83 -5.37 4.23 10.70
CA LEU A 83 -4.90 5.60 10.90
C LEU A 83 -6.01 6.44 11.51
N SER A 84 -5.62 7.31 12.45
CA SER A 84 -6.45 8.43 12.89
C SER A 84 -5.85 9.72 12.34
N ILE A 85 -6.57 10.37 11.42
CA ILE A 85 -6.15 11.58 10.74
C ILE A 85 -6.77 12.77 11.47
N ALA A 86 -5.98 13.38 12.35
CA ALA A 86 -6.37 14.58 13.09
C ALA A 86 -6.22 15.85 12.24
N ASP A 87 -5.14 15.95 11.46
CA ASP A 87 -4.84 17.09 10.61
C ASP A 87 -4.64 16.68 9.13
N PRO A 88 -5.67 16.85 8.29
CA PRO A 88 -5.58 16.59 6.84
C PRO A 88 -4.57 17.49 6.11
N LEU A 89 -4.27 18.69 6.63
CA LEU A 89 -3.35 19.63 5.97
C LEU A 89 -1.92 19.09 6.00
N THR A 90 -1.47 18.54 7.13
CA THR A 90 -0.17 17.88 7.24
C THR A 90 -0.02 16.75 6.21
N LEU A 91 -1.01 15.87 6.07
CA LEU A 91 -0.94 14.78 5.08
C LEU A 91 -1.01 15.28 3.64
N ALA A 92 -1.78 16.34 3.36
CA ALA A 92 -1.78 16.96 2.04
C ALA A 92 -0.38 17.48 1.67
N ALA A 93 0.29 18.14 2.62
CA ALA A 93 1.64 18.67 2.46
C ALA A 93 2.69 17.55 2.29
N GLU A 94 2.62 16.46 3.07
CA GLU A 94 3.52 15.30 2.94
C GLU A 94 3.42 14.61 1.58
N VAL A 95 2.23 14.62 0.96
CA VAL A 95 2.03 14.12 -0.41
C VAL A 95 2.59 15.10 -1.46
N GLY A 96 2.83 16.36 -1.08
CA GLY A 96 3.33 17.43 -1.96
C GLY A 96 2.24 18.34 -2.51
N PHE A 97 1.01 18.30 -1.98
CA PHE A 97 -0.03 19.25 -2.36
C PHE A 97 0.16 20.57 -1.61
N THR A 98 0.13 21.68 -2.35
CA THR A 98 0.35 23.03 -1.83
C THR A 98 -0.80 23.98 -2.22
N GLY A 99 -0.84 25.16 -1.58
CA GLY A 99 -1.85 26.19 -1.85
C GLY A 99 -3.16 25.99 -1.09
N GLU A 100 -4.11 26.91 -1.32
CA GLU A 100 -5.37 26.99 -0.58
C GLU A 100 -6.26 25.75 -0.74
N CYS A 101 -6.17 25.09 -1.90
CA CYS A 101 -6.94 23.87 -2.22
C CYS A 101 -6.17 22.56 -1.95
N ALA A 102 -5.08 22.58 -1.18
CA ALA A 102 -4.27 21.39 -0.91
C ALA A 102 -5.10 20.26 -0.26
N VAL A 103 -5.87 20.59 0.78
CA VAL A 103 -6.71 19.63 1.51
C VAL A 103 -7.83 19.08 0.61
N ASP A 104 -8.44 19.91 -0.23
CA ASP A 104 -9.50 19.44 -1.14
C ASP A 104 -8.96 18.56 -2.26
N THR A 105 -7.75 18.85 -2.74
CA THR A 105 -7.04 17.99 -3.69
C THR A 105 -6.71 16.64 -3.04
N TRP A 106 -6.19 16.66 -1.82
CA TRP A 106 -5.94 15.46 -1.04
C TRP A 106 -7.21 14.63 -0.79
N ARG A 107 -8.32 15.26 -0.38
CA ARG A 107 -9.62 14.60 -0.19
C ARG A 107 -10.13 13.93 -1.47
N ARG A 108 -9.93 14.54 -2.64
CA ARG A 108 -10.25 13.92 -3.93
C ARG A 108 -9.43 12.66 -4.20
N ARG A 109 -8.14 12.64 -3.83
CA ARG A 109 -7.30 11.43 -3.92
C ARG A 109 -7.76 10.36 -2.93
N MET A 110 -8.06 10.73 -1.69
CA MET A 110 -8.61 9.81 -0.69
C MET A 110 -9.92 9.16 -1.14
N SER A 111 -10.83 9.94 -1.75
CA SER A 111 -12.06 9.38 -2.34
C SER A 111 -11.72 8.35 -3.43
N ARG A 112 -10.76 8.66 -4.30
CA ARG A 112 -10.34 7.72 -5.35
C ARG A 112 -9.76 6.42 -4.79
N LEU A 113 -8.95 6.49 -3.74
CA LEU A 113 -8.42 5.31 -3.06
C LEU A 113 -9.52 4.45 -2.43
N ARG A 114 -10.57 5.09 -1.89
CA ARG A 114 -11.74 4.38 -1.35
C ARG A 114 -12.49 3.66 -2.46
N ASP A 115 -12.72 4.33 -3.59
CA ASP A 115 -13.45 3.78 -4.75
C ASP A 115 -12.68 2.62 -5.39
N LEU A 116 -11.35 2.66 -5.37
CA LEU A 116 -10.47 1.59 -5.86
C LEU A 116 -10.18 0.49 -4.82
N ASN A 117 -10.91 0.47 -3.71
CA ASN A 117 -10.83 -0.56 -2.69
C ASN A 117 -9.47 -0.67 -1.96
N PHE A 118 -8.70 0.42 -1.90
CA PHE A 118 -7.45 0.47 -1.12
C PHE A 118 -7.66 0.95 0.32
N ILE A 119 -8.74 1.68 0.58
CA ILE A 119 -9.08 2.14 1.92
C ILE A 119 -10.55 1.97 2.25
N ARG A 120 -10.83 1.94 3.55
CA ARG A 120 -12.15 2.23 4.13
C ARG A 120 -12.00 3.43 5.06
N ALA A 121 -13.06 4.22 5.16
CA ALA A 121 -13.06 5.41 5.99
C ALA A 121 -14.32 5.51 6.83
N LYS A 122 -14.17 6.00 8.06
CA LYS A 122 -15.28 6.43 8.91
C LYS A 122 -15.11 7.92 9.26
N PRO A 123 -16.20 8.70 9.26
CA PRO A 123 -16.16 10.11 9.61
C PRO A 123 -15.83 10.28 11.10
N GLY A 124 -15.29 11.45 11.43
CA GLY A 124 -15.02 11.89 12.80
C GLY A 124 -14.75 13.39 12.86
N PRO A 125 -14.16 13.92 13.95
CA PRO A 125 -13.96 15.35 14.16
C PRO A 125 -13.22 16.08 13.02
N SER A 126 -12.26 15.41 12.38
CA SER A 126 -11.48 15.99 11.27
C SER A 126 -12.10 15.79 9.87
N GLY A 127 -13.34 15.30 9.82
CA GLY A 127 -14.11 15.08 8.58
C GLY A 127 -14.25 13.62 8.17
N GLN A 128 -14.62 13.40 6.90
CA GLN A 128 -15.02 12.07 6.40
C GLN A 128 -13.91 11.01 6.38
N PHE A 129 -12.66 11.43 6.42
CA PHE A 129 -11.46 10.57 6.43
C PHE A 129 -10.75 10.59 7.78
N HIS A 130 -11.46 10.85 8.88
CA HIS A 130 -10.83 10.90 10.20
C HIS A 130 -10.28 9.53 10.63
N HIS A 131 -11.05 8.46 10.47
CA HIS A 131 -10.56 7.10 10.70
C HIS A 131 -10.41 6.37 9.38
N VAL A 132 -9.21 5.91 9.05
CA VAL A 132 -8.90 5.23 7.78
C VAL A 132 -8.34 3.86 8.07
N LEU A 133 -8.97 2.83 7.51
CA LEU A 133 -8.47 1.46 7.46
C LEU A 133 -7.79 1.26 6.10
N LEU A 134 -6.52 0.89 6.12
CA LEU A 134 -5.76 0.47 4.95
C LEU A 134 -6.08 -0.97 4.63
N LEU A 135 -6.52 -1.22 3.41
CA LEU A 135 -6.79 -2.58 2.93
C LEU A 135 -5.51 -3.20 2.39
N ASN A 136 -5.44 -4.54 2.42
CA ASN A 136 -4.33 -5.28 1.85
C ASN A 136 -4.17 -4.89 0.36
N PRO A 137 -3.02 -4.34 -0.08
CA PRO A 137 -2.82 -3.91 -1.46
C PRO A 137 -2.95 -5.05 -2.47
N ASN A 138 -2.55 -6.27 -2.10
CA ASN A 138 -2.71 -7.45 -2.96
C ASN A 138 -4.19 -7.78 -3.16
N ALA A 139 -4.99 -7.66 -2.10
CA ALA A 139 -6.43 -7.87 -2.17
C ALA A 139 -7.13 -6.81 -3.02
N ALA A 140 -6.73 -5.55 -2.88
CA ALA A 140 -7.23 -4.47 -3.72
C ALA A 140 -6.87 -4.69 -5.21
N MET A 141 -5.65 -5.17 -5.50
CA MET A 141 -5.21 -5.48 -6.86
C MET A 141 -6.01 -6.61 -7.51
N GLU A 142 -6.24 -7.72 -6.80
CA GLU A 142 -7.08 -8.82 -7.30
C GLU A 142 -8.53 -8.37 -7.51
N TRP A 143 -9.08 -7.55 -6.61
CA TRP A 143 -10.39 -6.94 -6.80
C TRP A 143 -10.44 -6.03 -8.03
N MET A 144 -9.44 -5.17 -8.23
CA MET A 144 -9.38 -4.32 -9.42
C MET A 144 -9.28 -5.16 -10.70
N ARG A 145 -8.50 -6.26 -10.67
CA ARG A 145 -8.34 -7.17 -11.81
C ARG A 145 -9.67 -7.82 -12.21
N SER A 146 -10.44 -8.31 -11.23
CA SER A 146 -11.74 -8.92 -11.49
C SER A 146 -12.79 -7.93 -12.00
N ASN A 147 -12.63 -6.64 -11.72
CA ASN A 147 -13.49 -5.56 -12.21
C ASN A 147 -12.99 -4.93 -13.54
N GLY A 148 -11.97 -5.51 -14.19
CA GLY A 148 -11.43 -4.98 -15.45
C GLY A 148 -10.71 -3.64 -15.30
N LEU A 149 -10.27 -3.29 -14.09
CA LEU A 149 -9.60 -2.03 -13.77
C LEU A 149 -8.06 -2.13 -13.83
N VAL A 150 -7.50 -3.26 -14.23
CA VAL A 150 -6.05 -3.46 -14.36
C VAL A 150 -5.75 -3.97 -15.76
N GLN A 151 -4.80 -3.32 -16.44
CA GLN A 151 -4.31 -3.77 -17.74
C GLN A 151 -3.48 -5.05 -17.59
N ASP A 152 -3.51 -5.92 -18.59
CA ASP A 152 -2.86 -7.23 -18.52
C ASP A 152 -1.35 -7.11 -18.28
N GLU A 153 -0.66 -6.20 -18.97
CA GLU A 153 0.79 -5.98 -18.79
C GLU A 153 1.14 -5.59 -17.34
N LEU A 154 0.35 -4.70 -16.75
CA LEU A 154 0.54 -4.27 -15.37
C LEU A 154 0.24 -5.40 -14.37
N TYR A 155 -0.76 -6.23 -14.67
CA TYR A 155 -1.10 -7.37 -13.84
C TYR A 155 -0.02 -8.47 -13.90
N VAL A 156 0.57 -8.73 -15.07
CA VAL A 156 1.70 -9.67 -15.22
C VAL A 156 2.86 -9.25 -14.33
N ARG A 157 3.25 -7.97 -14.36
CA ARG A 157 4.30 -7.44 -13.47
C ARG A 157 3.98 -7.62 -11.98
N PHE A 158 2.71 -7.47 -11.60
CA PHE A 158 2.25 -7.72 -10.23
C PHE A 158 2.40 -9.20 -9.84
N VAL A 159 2.00 -10.12 -10.71
CA VAL A 159 2.11 -11.57 -10.49
C VAL A 159 3.58 -12.01 -10.44
N GLU A 160 4.43 -11.49 -11.31
CA GLU A 160 5.88 -11.73 -11.27
C GLU A 160 6.49 -11.27 -9.93
N CYS A 161 6.12 -10.07 -9.46
CA CYS A 161 6.56 -9.58 -8.16
C CYS A 161 6.11 -10.49 -7.00
N LEU A 162 4.87 -11.00 -7.05
CA LEU A 162 4.38 -11.97 -6.07
C LEU A 162 5.17 -13.28 -6.11
N ALA A 163 5.50 -13.78 -7.30
CA ALA A 163 6.33 -14.96 -7.49
C ALA A 163 7.72 -14.77 -6.87
N ASP A 164 8.36 -13.64 -7.16
CA ASP A 164 9.71 -13.30 -6.67
C ASP A 164 9.80 -13.25 -5.14
N ILE A 165 8.73 -12.79 -4.48
CA ILE A 165 8.67 -12.69 -3.02
C ILE A 165 8.07 -13.93 -2.36
N GLY A 166 7.64 -14.93 -3.14
CA GLY A 166 7.03 -16.17 -2.64
C GLY A 166 5.60 -16.01 -2.10
N ALA A 167 4.84 -15.02 -2.57
CA ALA A 167 3.50 -14.68 -2.10
C ALA A 167 2.38 -15.02 -3.10
N LEU A 168 2.64 -15.87 -4.11
CA LEU A 168 1.62 -16.27 -5.09
C LEU A 168 0.40 -16.92 -4.42
N ASP A 169 0.66 -17.83 -3.47
CA ASP A 169 -0.40 -18.59 -2.81
C ASP A 169 -1.33 -17.71 -1.94
N GLU A 170 -0.88 -16.51 -1.56
CA GLU A 170 -1.70 -15.55 -0.80
C GLU A 170 -2.84 -14.95 -1.64
N THR A 171 -2.72 -14.98 -2.98
CA THR A 171 -3.75 -14.43 -3.88
C THR A 171 -4.94 -15.35 -4.09
N GLU A 172 -4.74 -16.65 -3.93
CA GLU A 172 -5.79 -17.65 -4.14
C GLU A 172 -6.98 -17.51 -3.17
N PRO A 173 -6.81 -17.41 -1.84
CA PRO A 173 -7.92 -17.18 -0.93
C PRO A 173 -8.63 -15.83 -1.18
N ILE A 174 -7.88 -14.82 -1.64
CA ILE A 174 -8.44 -13.51 -2.00
C ILE A 174 -9.39 -13.63 -3.18
N ARG A 175 -8.99 -14.35 -4.24
CA ARG A 175 -9.82 -14.60 -5.42
C ARG A 175 -11.08 -15.38 -5.07
N GLN A 176 -10.93 -16.44 -4.25
CA GLN A 176 -12.04 -17.27 -3.82
C GLN A 176 -13.06 -16.46 -3.00
N LEU A 177 -12.61 -15.66 -2.05
CA LEU A 177 -13.49 -14.80 -1.26
C LEU A 177 -14.16 -13.72 -2.13
N GLY A 178 -13.42 -13.11 -3.06
CA GLY A 178 -13.95 -12.12 -3.99
C GLY A 178 -15.03 -12.67 -4.91
N ALA A 179 -14.94 -13.94 -5.32
CA ALA A 179 -15.97 -14.62 -6.08
C ALA A 179 -17.24 -14.91 -5.24
N GLN A 180 -17.09 -15.13 -3.93
CA GLN A 180 -18.18 -15.47 -3.01
C GLN A 180 -18.92 -14.25 -2.46
N GLN A 181 -18.26 -13.08 -2.40
CA GLN A 181 -18.84 -11.83 -1.89
C GLN A 181 -18.87 -10.78 -3.01
N PRO A 182 -19.92 -10.75 -3.87
CA PRO A 182 -20.17 -9.57 -4.69
C PRO A 182 -20.34 -8.40 -3.73
N VAL A 183 -19.42 -7.44 -3.80
CA VAL A 183 -19.25 -6.37 -2.82
C VAL A 183 -20.60 -5.70 -2.52
N PRO A 184 -21.00 -5.53 -1.25
CA PRO A 184 -22.09 -4.63 -0.93
C PRO A 184 -21.62 -3.23 -1.32
N MET A 185 -22.18 -2.69 -2.41
CA MET A 185 -21.98 -1.29 -2.74
C MET A 185 -22.53 -0.44 -1.61
N ALA A 186 -21.66 0.42 -1.08
CA ALA A 186 -21.94 1.53 -0.17
C ALA A 186 -22.55 1.18 1.20
N CYS A 187 -21.81 1.56 2.25
CA CYS A 187 -22.47 2.00 3.48
C CYS A 187 -23.23 3.29 3.13
N ASN A 188 -24.51 3.15 2.74
CA ASN A 188 -25.42 4.27 2.54
C ASN A 188 -25.56 4.99 3.88
N SER A 189 -24.85 6.10 4.06
CA SER A 189 -25.24 7.11 5.06
C SER A 189 -26.44 7.87 4.53
N GLN A 190 -27.59 7.20 4.44
CA GLN A 190 -28.88 7.87 4.35
C GLN A 190 -29.31 8.20 5.78
N THR A 191 -28.90 9.36 6.28
CA THR A 191 -29.66 10.05 7.32
C THR A 191 -30.99 10.46 6.71
N LYS A 192 -32.04 9.70 7.01
CA LYS A 192 -33.43 10.16 6.86
C LYS A 192 -33.59 11.42 7.72
N SER A 193 -33.52 12.60 7.11
CA SER A 193 -34.15 13.79 7.69
C SER A 193 -35.66 13.57 7.55
N GLY A 194 -36.24 13.04 8.62
CA GLY A 194 -37.68 12.86 8.74
C GLY A 194 -38.40 14.19 8.57
N GLN A 195 -39.44 14.16 7.75
CA GLN A 195 -40.55 15.10 7.80
C GLN A 195 -41.03 15.24 9.25
N ALA A 196 -41.07 16.47 9.74
CA ALA A 196 -41.99 16.86 10.79
C ALA A 196 -42.62 18.19 10.37
N ARG A 197 -43.95 18.14 10.39
CA ARG A 197 -44.96 19.16 10.11
C ARG A 197 -44.62 20.56 10.62
#